data_AF-A0A7G1IN37-F1
#
_entry.id   AF-A0A7G1IN37-F1
#
_cell.length_a   1.000
_cell.length_b   1.000
_cell.length_c   1.000
_cell.angle_alpha   90.00
_cell.angle_beta   90.00
_cell.angle_gamma   90.00
#
_symmetry.space_group_name_H-M   'P 1'
#
loop_
_entity.id
_entity.type
_entity.pdbx_description
1 polymer ?
#
loop_
_entity_poly.entity_id
_entity_poly.type
_entity_poly.pdbx_seq_one_letter_code
_entity_poly.pdbx_strand_id
1 'polypeptide(L)'
;MGALPICGDDDRLHGMITDRDIVTKCIAAGHDPNTMTASELAQGSTYHVEADASIEGMLNVMEEHQVRRLPVIEDHRLVGIVSEADIARHLPEHAIAQFVKAICAQQAITSR
;
A
#
# COMPACT_ATOMS: atom_id res chain seq x y z
N MET A 1 1.58 4.42 11.35
CA MET A 1 0.58 4.10 10.30
C MET A 1 1.01 4.89 9.09
N GLY A 2 1.48 4.24 8.02
CA GLY A 2 2.11 4.97 6.88
C GLY A 2 1.29 4.95 5.59
N ALA A 3 0.15 4.25 5.58
CA ALA A 3 -0.81 4.22 4.49
C ALA A 3 -2.19 3.83 5.02
N LEU A 4 -3.25 4.40 4.44
CA LEU A 4 -4.65 4.12 4.75
C LEU A 4 -5.46 3.94 3.45
N PRO A 5 -6.30 2.90 3.35
CA PRO A 5 -7.25 2.79 2.26
C PRO A 5 -8.40 3.79 2.43
N ILE A 6 -8.95 4.23 1.31
CA ILE A 6 -10.11 5.12 1.23
C ILE A 6 -11.25 4.32 0.62
N CYS A 7 -12.34 4.22 1.37
CA CYS A 7 -13.58 3.62 0.91
C CYS A 7 -14.64 4.70 0.70
N GLY A 8 -15.47 4.49 -0.31
CA GLY A 8 -16.68 5.28 -0.52
C GLY A 8 -17.85 4.71 0.28
N ASP A 9 -19.01 5.32 0.12
CA ASP A 9 -20.27 4.86 0.75
C ASP A 9 -20.75 3.49 0.23
N ASP A 10 -20.10 2.94 -0.80
CA ASP A 10 -20.36 1.64 -1.40
C ASP A 10 -19.50 0.50 -0.81
N ASP A 11 -18.72 0.77 0.24
CA ASP A 11 -17.73 -0.15 0.84
C ASP A 11 -16.64 -0.65 -0.11
N ARG A 12 -16.51 -0.03 -1.29
CA ARG A 12 -15.48 -0.38 -2.26
C ARG A 12 -14.21 0.41 -1.98
N LEU A 13 -13.09 -0.08 -2.50
CA LEU A 13 -11.82 0.65 -2.44
C LEU A 13 -11.79 1.71 -3.55
N HIS A 14 -11.61 2.98 -3.17
CA HIS A 14 -11.49 4.11 -4.10
C HIS A 14 -10.07 4.66 -4.20
N GLY A 15 -9.23 4.40 -3.19
CA GLY A 15 -7.88 4.95 -3.17
C GLY A 15 -7.06 4.52 -1.96
N MET A 16 -5.82 4.98 -1.94
CA MET A 16 -4.90 4.87 -0.80
C MET A 16 -4.28 6.24 -0.56
N ILE A 17 -4.07 6.57 0.71
CA ILE A 17 -3.36 7.78 1.14
C ILE A 17 -2.22 7.41 2.07
N THR A 18 -1.07 8.05 1.91
CA THR A 18 0.13 7.85 2.72
C THR A 18 0.55 9.11 3.46
N ASP A 19 1.42 8.97 4.46
CA ASP A 19 2.02 10.13 5.15
C ASP A 19 2.69 11.09 4.16
N ARG A 20 3.31 10.54 3.10
CA ARG A 20 3.93 11.34 2.04
C ARG A 20 2.90 12.16 1.30
N ASP A 21 1.73 11.59 0.97
CA ASP A 21 0.67 12.34 0.30
C ASP A 21 0.20 13.52 1.14
N ILE A 22 -0.01 13.31 2.44
CA ILE A 22 -0.40 14.38 3.38
C ILE A 22 0.68 15.46 3.39
N VAL A 23 1.95 15.07 3.58
CA VAL A 23 3.05 16.03 3.71
C VAL A 23 3.29 16.78 2.40
N THR A 24 3.40 16.08 1.27
CA THR A 24 3.84 16.70 0.01
C THR A 24 2.71 17.35 -0.76
N LYS A 25 1.48 16.84 -0.66
CA LYS A 25 0.34 17.33 -1.45
C LYS A 25 -0.60 18.23 -0.66
N CYS A 26 -0.65 18.14 0.68
CA CYS A 26 -1.44 19.06 1.50
C CYS A 26 -0.53 20.12 2.15
N ILE A 27 0.32 19.69 3.09
CA ILE A 27 1.06 20.61 3.97
C ILE A 27 2.09 21.43 3.19
N ALA A 28 2.97 20.78 2.44
CA ALA A 28 4.02 21.46 1.67
C ALA A 28 3.46 22.32 0.52
N ALA A 29 2.27 21.99 0.03
CA ALA A 29 1.55 22.76 -0.97
C ALA A 29 0.81 23.98 -0.38
N GLY A 30 0.77 24.13 0.96
CA GLY A 30 0.10 25.23 1.64
C GLY A 30 -1.42 25.09 1.74
N HIS A 31 -1.97 23.89 1.53
CA HIS A 31 -3.39 23.63 1.74
C HIS A 31 -3.71 23.44 3.23
N ASP A 32 -4.96 23.72 3.61
CA ASP A 32 -5.45 23.48 4.98
C ASP A 32 -5.98 22.04 5.11
N PRO A 33 -5.34 21.18 5.94
CA PRO A 33 -5.77 19.79 6.14
C PRO A 33 -7.16 19.67 6.78
N ASN A 34 -7.71 20.75 7.36
CA ASN A 34 -9.09 20.74 7.89
C ASN A 34 -10.15 20.87 6.80
N THR A 35 -9.77 21.30 5.60
CA THR A 35 -10.70 21.52 4.47
C THR A 35 -10.46 20.57 3.32
N MET A 36 -9.25 20.02 3.21
CA MET A 36 -8.87 19.10 2.15
C MET A 36 -9.30 17.67 2.50
N THR A 37 -9.91 16.99 1.54
CA THR A 37 -10.40 15.62 1.70
C THR A 37 -9.33 14.60 1.35
N ALA A 38 -9.43 13.39 1.94
CA ALA A 38 -8.53 12.29 1.60
C ALA A 38 -8.62 11.89 0.11
N SER A 39 -9.80 12.01 -0.49
CA SER A 39 -10.02 11.72 -1.91
C SER A 39 -9.26 12.67 -2.84
N GLU A 40 -9.01 13.92 -2.44
CA GLU A 40 -8.23 14.87 -3.23
C GLU A 40 -6.72 14.58 -3.17
N LEU A 41 -6.26 13.91 -2.11
CA LEU A 41 -4.87 13.54 -1.89
C LEU A 41 -4.52 12.20 -2.53
N ALA A 42 -5.49 11.29 -2.55
CA ALA A 42 -5.37 9.99 -3.17
C ALA A 42 -5.23 10.13 -4.69
N GLN A 43 -4.14 9.61 -5.25
CA GLN A 43 -3.93 9.58 -6.69
C GLN A 43 -3.31 8.24 -7.09
N GLY A 44 -3.77 7.71 -8.23
CA GLY A 44 -3.25 6.51 -8.84
C GLY A 44 -4.08 5.25 -8.56
N SER A 45 -3.88 4.25 -9.41
CA SER A 45 -4.44 2.91 -9.24
C SER A 45 -3.88 2.27 -7.96
N THR A 46 -4.77 1.82 -7.09
CA THR A 46 -4.40 1.05 -5.91
C THR A 46 -4.27 -0.42 -6.27
N TYR A 47 -3.06 -0.96 -6.11
CA TYR A 47 -2.85 -2.40 -6.16
C TYR A 47 -3.47 -3.04 -4.93
N HIS A 48 -4.23 -4.11 -5.15
CA HIS A 48 -4.90 -4.88 -4.11
C HIS A 48 -4.75 -6.36 -4.42
N VAL A 49 -5.11 -7.19 -3.45
CA VAL A 49 -5.15 -8.65 -3.59
C VAL A 49 -6.49 -9.17 -3.11
N GLU A 50 -6.91 -10.31 -3.65
CA GLU A 50 -8.07 -11.04 -3.14
C GLU A 50 -7.76 -11.68 -1.78
N ALA A 51 -8.79 -11.89 -0.96
CA ALA A 51 -8.66 -12.47 0.38
C ALA A 51 -8.11 -13.90 0.39
N ASP A 52 -8.21 -14.62 -0.72
CA ASP A 52 -7.68 -15.98 -0.90
C ASP A 52 -6.29 -16.01 -1.57
N ALA A 53 -5.69 -14.83 -1.84
CA ALA A 53 -4.39 -14.75 -2.47
C ALA A 53 -3.31 -15.46 -1.65
N SER A 54 -2.46 -16.23 -2.33
CA SER A 54 -1.32 -16.87 -1.69
C SER A 54 -0.30 -15.85 -1.22
N ILE A 55 0.53 -16.21 -0.23
CA ILE A 55 1.64 -15.36 0.22
C ILE A 55 2.53 -14.97 -0.96
N GLU A 56 2.91 -15.94 -1.79
CA GLU A 56 3.70 -15.70 -3.01
C GLU A 56 3.03 -14.71 -3.97
N GLY A 57 1.71 -14.83 -4.19
CA GLY A 57 0.96 -13.88 -5.00
C GLY A 57 1.00 -12.47 -4.43
N MET A 58 0.78 -12.31 -3.13
CA MET A 58 0.89 -11.01 -2.45
C MET A 58 2.31 -10.42 -2.58
N LEU A 59 3.34 -11.26 -2.43
CA LEU A 59 4.74 -10.86 -2.57
C LEU A 59 5.05 -10.35 -3.97
N ASN A 60 4.59 -11.05 -5.00
CA ASN A 60 4.81 -10.66 -6.39
C ASN A 60 4.20 -9.28 -6.67
N VAL A 61 2.99 -9.02 -6.19
CA VAL A 61 2.34 -7.69 -6.32
C VAL A 61 3.13 -6.61 -5.57
N MET A 62 3.61 -6.91 -4.35
CA MET A 62 4.44 -5.97 -3.57
C MET A 62 5.77 -5.66 -4.27
N GLU A 63 6.44 -6.67 -4.83
CA GLU A 63 7.70 -6.53 -5.54
C GLU A 63 7.52 -5.79 -6.87
N GLU A 64 6.56 -6.20 -7.70
CA GLU A 64 6.32 -5.60 -9.02
C GLU A 64 6.00 -4.11 -8.91
N HIS A 65 5.15 -3.74 -7.95
CA HIS A 65 4.69 -2.36 -7.80
C HIS A 65 5.46 -1.57 -6.75
N GLN A 66 6.48 -2.17 -6.13
CA GLN A 66 7.30 -1.56 -5.08
C GLN A 66 6.45 -0.97 -3.94
N VAL A 67 5.39 -1.70 -3.56
CA VAL A 67 4.48 -1.33 -2.47
C VAL A 67 4.67 -2.26 -1.28
N ARG A 68 4.56 -1.70 -0.07
CA ARG A 68 4.79 -2.43 1.19
C ARG A 68 3.51 -2.85 1.90
N ARG A 69 2.37 -2.43 1.36
CA ARG A 69 1.04 -2.68 1.91
C ARG A 69 0.06 -2.87 0.77
N LEU A 70 -0.83 -3.84 0.92
CA LEU A 70 -1.87 -4.14 -0.03
C LEU A 70 -3.21 -4.17 0.70
N PRO A 71 -4.21 -3.41 0.22
CA PRO A 71 -5.61 -3.66 0.55
C PRO A 71 -6.00 -5.10 0.17
N VAL A 72 -6.79 -5.73 1.04
CA VAL A 72 -7.35 -7.06 0.82
C VAL A 72 -8.82 -6.91 0.49
N ILE A 73 -9.23 -7.46 -0.65
CA ILE A 73 -10.58 -7.37 -1.19
C ILE A 73 -11.26 -8.74 -1.13
N GLU A 74 -12.54 -8.77 -0.81
CA GLU A 74 -13.43 -9.93 -0.94
C GLU A 74 -14.78 -9.42 -1.46
N ASP A 75 -15.34 -10.06 -2.47
CA ASP A 75 -16.62 -9.66 -3.10
C ASP A 75 -16.70 -8.16 -3.44
N HIS A 76 -15.61 -7.60 -3.98
CA HIS A 76 -15.44 -6.18 -4.32
C HIS A 76 -15.43 -5.20 -3.14
N ARG A 77 -15.36 -5.69 -1.89
CA ARG A 77 -15.34 -4.88 -0.67
C ARG A 77 -13.98 -4.95 0.00
N LEU A 78 -13.58 -3.85 0.63
CA LEU A 78 -12.36 -3.85 1.45
C LEU A 78 -12.60 -4.62 2.76
N VAL A 79 -11.87 -5.71 2.97
CA VAL A 79 -11.96 -6.53 4.19
C VAL A 79 -10.74 -6.37 5.11
N GLY A 80 -9.65 -5.79 4.61
CA GLY A 80 -8.48 -5.54 5.44
C GLY A 80 -7.30 -4.94 4.69
N ILE A 81 -6.16 -4.93 5.37
CA ILE A 81 -4.87 -4.51 4.82
C ILE A 81 -3.79 -5.48 5.30
N VAL A 82 -2.91 -5.88 4.40
CA VAL A 82 -1.72 -6.69 4.73
C VAL A 82 -0.47 -5.89 4.42
N SER A 83 0.51 -5.93 5.33
CA SER A 83 1.83 -5.33 5.10
C SER A 83 2.92 -6.37 4.87
N GLU A 84 4.01 -5.91 4.27
CA GLU A 84 5.24 -6.69 4.15
C GLU A 84 5.68 -7.24 5.53
N ALA A 85 5.54 -6.45 6.59
CA ALA A 85 5.91 -6.87 7.94
C ALA A 85 4.97 -7.97 8.48
N ASP A 86 3.70 -7.99 8.08
CA ASP A 86 2.77 -9.05 8.47
C ASP A 86 3.11 -10.36 7.76
N ILE A 87 3.47 -10.29 6.47
CA ILE A 87 3.96 -11.45 5.72
C ILE A 87 5.27 -11.97 6.33
N ALA A 88 6.22 -11.10 6.64
CA ALA A 88 7.53 -11.46 7.20
C ALA A 88 7.41 -12.30 8.49
N ARG A 89 6.41 -12.03 9.33
CA ARG A 89 6.18 -12.77 10.59
C ARG A 89 5.71 -14.20 10.39
N HIS A 90 5.19 -14.52 9.20
CA HIS A 90 4.66 -15.84 8.86
C HIS A 90 5.58 -16.61 7.89
N LEU A 91 6.70 -16.01 7.47
CA LEU A 91 7.71 -16.66 6.65
C LEU A 91 8.70 -17.47 7.52
N PRO A 92 9.25 -18.57 6.99
CA PRO A 92 10.34 -19.27 7.66
C PRO A 92 11.58 -18.38 7.72
N GLU A 93 12.37 -18.52 8.79
CA GLU A 93 13.52 -17.63 9.09
C GLU A 93 14.50 -17.47 7.91
N HIS A 94 14.77 -18.55 7.18
CA HIS A 94 15.68 -18.55 6.03
C HIS A 94 15.16 -17.74 4.82
N ALA A 95 13.86 -17.47 4.74
CA ALA A 95 13.24 -16.72 3.65
C ALA A 95 13.13 -15.20 3.94
N ILE A 96 13.24 -14.78 5.22
CA ILE A 96 13.03 -13.38 5.63
C ILE A 96 14.06 -12.44 4.98
N ALA A 97 15.33 -12.84 4.94
CA ALA A 97 16.38 -11.97 4.40
C ALA A 97 16.19 -11.70 2.90
N GLN A 98 15.82 -12.73 2.13
CA GLN A 98 15.52 -12.59 0.70
C GLN A 98 14.27 -11.74 0.49
N PHE A 99 13.25 -11.96 1.31
CA PHE A 99 12.00 -11.20 1.31
C PHE A 99 12.24 -9.69 1.53
N VAL A 100 12.95 -9.32 2.60
CA VAL A 100 13.27 -7.90 2.87
C VAL A 100 14.07 -7.32 1.72
N LYS A 101 14.98 -8.09 1.11
CA LYS A 101 15.75 -7.61 -0.04
C LYS A 101 14.87 -7.31 -1.25
N ALA A 102 13.86 -8.11 -1.55
CA ALA A 102 13.00 -7.91 -2.72
C ALA A 102 12.13 -6.63 -2.61
N ILE A 103 11.61 -6.35 -1.40
CA ILE A 103 10.63 -5.26 -1.21
C ILE A 103 11.28 -3.99 -0.64
N CYS A 104 12.24 -4.11 0.28
CA CYS A 104 12.87 -2.97 0.95
C CYS A 104 14.14 -2.47 0.26
N ALA A 105 14.86 -3.31 -0.51
CA ALA A 105 16.01 -2.83 -1.25
C ALA A 105 15.50 -2.07 -2.47
N GLN A 106 15.46 -0.75 -2.35
CA GLN A 106 15.21 0.17 -3.45
C GLN A 106 16.02 -0.33 -4.67
N GLN A 107 15.41 -0.49 -5.85
CA GLN A 107 16.20 -0.36 -7.07
C GLN A 107 16.86 1.00 -6.98
N ALA A 108 18.16 1.01 -6.68
CA ALA A 108 18.96 2.22 -6.64
C ALA A 108 18.67 2.95 -7.94
N ILE A 109 18.20 4.19 -7.80
CA ILE A 109 17.84 5.11 -8.88
C ILE A 109 18.88 4.97 -9.99
N THR A 110 18.56 4.20 -11.02
CA THR A 110 19.30 4.19 -12.28
C THR A 110 18.50 5.06 -13.22
N SER A 111 18.78 6.35 -13.10
CA SER A 111 18.75 7.38 -14.15
C SER A 111 17.47 7.52 -14.99
N ARG A 112 16.80 8.68 -14.86
CA ARG A 112 17.03 9.82 -15.75
C ARG A 112 16.62 11.14 -15.09
#